data_AF-A0A434VAJ8-F1
#
_entry.id   AF-A0A434VAJ8-F1
#
_cell.length_a   1.000
_cell.length_b   1.000
_cell.length_c   1.000
_cell.angle_alpha   90.00
_cell.angle_beta   90.00
_cell.angle_gamma   90.00
#
_symmetry.space_group_name_H-M   'P 1'
#
loop_
_entity.id
_entity.type
_entity.pdbx_description
1 polymer ?
#
loop_
_entity_poly.entity_id
_entity_poly.type
_entity_poly.pdbx_seq_one_letter_code
_entity_poly.pdbx_strand_id
1 'polypeptide(L)'
;VRWVSPAPSPRDASHGDLATNAAMVLAKPTGQNPRALAEKLVEVLRADADIASADVAGPGFVNLRLKDGFWQAHLAALLGEGRNYGRSKIGGGRKANVEYVSANPTGPMHVGHCRGAVVGDTLANLMAFAGYDVTKEYVINDAGSQIDVLGRSAMLRYREALGQDIGEIPPGLYPGDYLVPVGQALAKEFGRSLLEMPEEEALAIAKDRTVDAMMAMIREDLALLNVHHDVFFSERTLHADNAKKIRAAIADLTLKGHIYKGKLPPPKGEKPDDWEDREQTLFRSTAVGDDMDRALVKSDGSFTYFAADVAYLKDKVERGFVDLIYVLGADHGGYVKRLEALARAVAGDTVKLTVLLCQLVKLFRDGEPVRMSKRSGDFVTLRDVVEEVGRDPIRFMMLYRKNDAPLDFDFAKVTEQSKDNPVFYVQYASARCHSVFRQASEQLGEANFDRNRLVASVSSLTDEGE
;
A
#
# COMPACT_ATOMS: atom_id res chain seq x y z
N VAL A 1 13.09 10.87 32.10
CA VAL A 1 13.97 10.31 31.04
C VAL A 1 13.09 10.02 29.83
N ARG A 2 13.28 10.69 28.68
CA ARG A 2 12.63 10.26 27.42
C ARG A 2 13.36 9.00 26.95
N TRP A 3 12.65 7.87 26.95
CA TRP A 3 13.18 6.57 26.55
C TRP A 3 13.63 6.60 25.08
N VAL A 4 14.91 6.28 24.82
CA VAL A 4 15.51 6.31 23.47
C VAL A 4 15.26 4.99 22.71
N SER A 5 14.56 4.03 23.30
CA SER A 5 14.06 2.80 22.66
C SER A 5 12.94 2.26 23.55
N PRO A 6 11.88 1.61 23.02
CA PRO A 6 10.96 0.87 23.88
C PRO A 6 11.81 -0.14 24.67
N ALA A 7 11.80 -0.04 26.00
CA ALA A 7 12.44 -1.02 26.86
C ALA A 7 11.86 -2.40 26.50
N PRO A 8 12.65 -3.35 25.97
CA PRO A 8 12.12 -4.65 25.64
C PRO A 8 11.66 -5.35 26.93
N SER A 9 10.53 -6.06 26.87
CA SER A 9 10.18 -7.01 27.92
C SER A 9 11.32 -8.04 28.04
N PRO A 10 11.75 -8.37 29.26
CA PRO A 10 12.76 -9.40 29.46
C PRO A 10 12.33 -10.73 28.81
N ARG A 11 13.30 -11.51 28.31
CA ARG A 11 13.03 -12.83 27.73
C ARG A 11 12.54 -13.85 28.77
N ASP A 12 12.74 -13.57 30.05
CA ASP A 12 12.38 -14.41 31.18
C ASP A 12 11.60 -13.54 32.17
N ALA A 13 10.37 -13.95 32.51
CA ALA A 13 9.48 -13.22 33.40
C ALA A 13 10.07 -13.04 34.82
N SER A 14 11.01 -13.91 35.23
CA SER A 14 11.73 -13.74 36.51
C SER A 14 12.59 -12.47 36.56
N HIS A 15 12.93 -11.91 35.40
CA HIS A 15 13.69 -10.66 35.27
C HIS A 15 12.81 -9.41 35.32
N GLY A 16 11.52 -9.54 35.67
CA GLY A 16 10.58 -8.42 35.77
C GLY A 16 9.87 -8.10 34.46
N ASP A 17 9.19 -6.96 34.42
CA ASP A 17 8.31 -6.52 33.34
C ASP A 17 9.05 -5.79 32.23
N LEU A 18 10.07 -5.02 32.60
CA LEU A 18 10.85 -4.17 31.68
C LEU A 18 12.34 -4.31 31.98
N ALA A 19 13.17 -4.17 30.95
CA ALA A 19 14.62 -4.04 31.11
C ALA A 19 15.19 -2.90 30.28
N THR A 20 16.24 -2.26 30.80
CA THR A 20 16.99 -1.22 30.07
C THR A 20 18.49 -1.48 30.10
N ASN A 21 19.14 -1.23 28.96
CA ASN A 21 20.60 -1.25 28.80
C ASN A 21 21.20 0.16 28.82
N ALA A 22 20.44 1.18 29.23
CA ALA A 22 20.86 2.58 29.17
C ALA A 22 22.22 2.83 29.83
N ALA A 23 22.51 2.15 30.95
CA ALA A 23 23.79 2.28 31.63
C ALA A 23 24.98 1.86 30.75
N MET A 24 24.82 0.78 29.96
CA MET A 24 25.85 0.30 29.05
C MET A 24 26.06 1.24 27.87
N VAL A 25 24.98 1.81 27.33
CA VAL A 25 25.04 2.77 26.22
C VAL A 25 25.69 4.09 26.67
N LEU A 26 25.38 4.54 27.89
CA LEU A 26 25.84 5.82 28.43
C LEU A 26 27.22 5.75 29.10
N ALA A 27 27.71 4.56 29.47
CA ALA A 27 28.99 4.37 30.15
C ALA A 27 30.17 4.99 29.38
N LYS A 28 30.27 4.73 28.07
CA LYS A 28 31.38 5.24 27.24
C LYS A 28 31.36 6.78 27.11
N PRO A 29 30.24 7.44 26.75
CA PRO A 29 30.18 8.90 26.72
C PRO A 29 30.45 9.58 28.08
N THR A 30 30.08 8.92 29.19
CA THR A 30 30.23 9.48 30.54
C THR A 30 31.54 9.11 31.22
N GLY A 31 32.36 8.23 30.62
CA GLY A 31 33.61 7.74 31.21
C GLY A 31 33.40 6.93 32.49
N GLN A 32 32.21 6.36 32.70
CA GLN A 32 31.85 5.64 33.93
C GLN A 32 31.77 4.13 33.71
N ASN A 33 31.96 3.36 34.78
CA ASN A 33 31.70 1.92 34.75
C ASN A 33 30.18 1.69 34.53
N PRO A 34 29.77 0.85 33.55
CA PRO A 34 28.36 0.60 33.26
C PRO A 34 27.54 0.12 34.45
N ARG A 35 28.12 -0.73 35.31
CA ARG A 35 27.44 -1.26 36.49
C ARG A 35 27.23 -0.18 37.55
N ALA A 36 28.26 0.63 37.79
CA ALA A 36 28.14 1.78 38.69
C ALA A 36 27.10 2.81 38.19
N LEU A 37 26.99 2.99 36.87
CA LEU A 37 25.95 3.82 36.27
C LEU A 37 24.56 3.18 36.40
N ALA A 38 24.46 1.86 36.28
CA ALA A 38 23.21 1.13 36.48
C ALA A 38 22.71 1.22 37.93
N GLU A 39 23.61 1.16 38.92
CA GLU A 39 23.27 1.33 40.34
C GLU A 39 22.67 2.72 40.60
N LYS A 40 23.26 3.77 40.04
CA LYS A 40 22.70 5.14 40.10
C LYS A 40 21.32 5.24 39.44
N LEU A 41 21.12 4.57 38.30
CA LEU A 41 19.82 4.52 37.64
C LEU A 41 18.78 3.80 38.51
N VAL A 42 19.15 2.68 39.13
CA VAL A 42 18.29 1.93 40.05
C VAL A 42 17.86 2.79 41.22
N GLU A 43 18.76 3.57 41.84
CA GLU A 43 18.41 4.48 42.94
C GLU A 43 17.32 5.48 42.55
N VAL A 44 17.43 6.07 41.35
CA VAL A 44 16.42 7.01 40.84
C VAL A 44 15.11 6.29 40.51
N LEU A 45 15.18 5.11 39.89
CA LEU A 45 14.00 4.36 39.46
C LEU A 45 13.21 3.80 40.64
N ARG A 46 13.86 3.43 41.75
CA ARG A 46 13.17 2.99 42.98
C ARG A 46 12.34 4.10 43.64
N ALA A 47 12.58 5.37 43.32
CA ALA A 47 11.78 6.48 43.81
C ALA A 47 10.45 6.65 43.04
N ASP A 48 10.28 5.98 41.90
CA ASP A 48 9.06 6.04 41.11
C ASP A 48 7.93 5.27 41.79
N ALA A 49 6.73 5.85 41.83
CA ALA A 49 5.57 5.26 42.49
C ALA A 49 5.09 3.99 41.79
N ASP A 50 5.34 3.83 40.49
CA ASP A 50 4.89 2.70 39.69
C ASP A 50 5.86 1.52 39.70
N ILE A 51 7.08 1.71 40.24
CA ILE A 51 8.13 0.69 40.27
C ILE A 51 8.09 -0.07 41.61
N ALA A 52 7.84 -1.38 41.53
CA ALA A 52 7.89 -2.30 42.67
C ALA A 52 9.35 -2.66 43.03
N SER A 53 10.16 -2.96 42.02
CA SER A 53 11.60 -3.18 42.19
C SER A 53 12.39 -2.74 40.98
N ALA A 54 13.65 -2.38 41.21
CA ALA A 54 14.63 -2.12 40.17
C ALA A 54 15.96 -2.73 40.60
N ASP A 55 16.54 -3.57 39.75
CA ASP A 55 17.71 -4.39 40.08
C ASP A 55 18.72 -4.43 38.94
N VAL A 56 20.00 -4.31 39.30
CA VAL A 56 21.09 -4.37 38.31
C VAL A 56 21.37 -5.84 37.96
N ALA A 57 21.33 -6.16 36.67
CA ALA A 57 21.64 -7.46 36.13
C ALA A 57 22.90 -7.44 35.26
N GLY A 58 23.74 -8.47 35.41
CA GLY A 58 24.93 -8.70 34.60
C GLY A 58 25.86 -7.47 34.52
N PRO A 59 26.27 -7.04 33.30
CA PRO A 59 27.26 -5.98 33.12
C PRO A 59 26.70 -4.55 33.31
N GLY A 60 25.40 -4.37 33.60
CA GLY A 60 24.79 -3.04 33.71
C GLY A 60 23.39 -2.93 33.06
N PHE A 61 22.68 -4.05 32.91
CA PHE A 61 21.24 -3.99 32.66
C PHE A 61 20.51 -3.58 33.93
N VAL A 62 19.39 -2.90 33.79
CA VAL A 62 18.48 -2.63 34.90
C VAL A 62 17.15 -3.29 34.58
N ASN A 63 16.79 -4.27 35.40
CA ASN A 63 15.53 -4.98 35.38
C ASN A 63 14.53 -4.26 36.29
N LEU A 64 13.28 -4.13 35.84
CA LEU A 64 12.24 -3.40 36.55
C LEU A 64 11.01 -4.30 36.71
N ARG A 65 10.44 -4.29 37.91
CA ARG A 65 9.11 -4.82 38.18
C ARG A 65 8.17 -3.66 38.48
N LEU A 66 7.02 -3.64 37.83
CA LEU A 66 5.98 -2.64 38.00
C LEU A 66 5.02 -3.11 39.12
N LYS A 67 4.39 -2.15 39.79
CA LYS A 67 3.34 -2.44 40.77
C LYS A 67 2.03 -2.77 40.05
N ASP A 68 1.18 -3.57 40.68
CA ASP A 68 -0.16 -3.89 40.14
C ASP A 68 -0.99 -2.65 39.84
N GLY A 69 -0.85 -1.59 40.65
CA GLY A 69 -1.51 -0.31 40.43
C GLY A 69 -1.19 0.32 39.06
N PHE A 70 0.01 0.09 38.51
CA PHE A 70 0.35 0.53 37.15
C PHE A 70 -0.47 -0.23 36.11
N TRP A 71 -0.52 -1.57 36.21
CA TRP A 71 -1.27 -2.41 35.27
C TRP A 71 -2.77 -2.15 35.36
N GLN A 72 -3.30 -1.98 36.57
CA GLN A 72 -4.68 -1.59 36.82
C GLN A 72 -5.00 -0.23 36.17
N ALA A 73 -4.15 0.78 36.38
CA ALA A 73 -4.33 2.08 35.74
C ALA A 73 -4.25 1.99 34.20
N HIS A 74 -3.35 1.16 33.68
CA HIS A 74 -3.21 0.94 32.24
C HIS A 74 -4.44 0.24 31.63
N LEU A 75 -4.96 -0.80 32.28
CA LEU A 75 -6.17 -1.50 31.84
C LEU A 75 -7.39 -0.58 31.90
N ALA A 76 -7.52 0.23 32.96
CA ALA A 76 -8.55 1.26 33.05
C ALA A 76 -8.46 2.27 31.90
N ALA A 77 -7.26 2.72 31.53
CA ALA A 77 -7.06 3.60 30.38
C ALA A 77 -7.44 2.91 29.06
N LEU A 78 -7.04 1.65 28.85
CA LEU A 78 -7.40 0.86 27.66
C LEU A 78 -8.90 0.72 27.51
N LEU A 79 -9.60 0.37 28.59
CA LEU A 79 -11.06 0.27 28.61
C LEU A 79 -11.73 1.63 28.35
N GLY A 80 -11.22 2.70 28.95
CA GLY A 80 -11.72 4.07 28.76
C GLY A 80 -11.58 4.56 27.32
N GLU A 81 -10.44 4.28 26.68
CA GLU A 81 -10.19 4.65 25.28
C GLU A 81 -10.92 3.73 24.29
N GLY A 82 -11.09 2.45 24.64
CA GLY A 82 -11.86 1.48 23.87
C GLY A 82 -11.35 1.32 22.44
N ARG A 83 -12.19 1.65 21.44
CA ARG A 83 -11.80 1.58 20.02
C ARG A 83 -10.77 2.64 19.60
N ASN A 84 -10.52 3.63 20.46
CA ASN A 84 -9.50 4.65 20.24
C ASN A 84 -8.17 4.31 20.91
N TYR A 85 -8.07 3.18 21.63
CA TYR A 85 -6.81 2.77 22.24
C TYR A 85 -5.72 2.61 21.19
N GLY A 86 -4.57 3.25 21.45
CA GLY A 86 -3.44 3.30 20.52
C GLY A 86 -3.55 4.34 19.40
N ARG A 87 -4.65 5.11 19.33
CA ARG A 87 -4.79 6.22 18.37
C ARG A 87 -3.76 7.30 18.69
N SER A 88 -3.08 7.81 17.66
CA SER A 88 -2.05 8.85 17.83
C SER A 88 -2.45 10.16 17.17
N LYS A 89 -1.82 11.25 17.63
CA LYS A 89 -1.92 12.59 17.02
C LYS A 89 -0.64 13.02 16.32
N ILE A 90 0.33 12.11 16.14
CA ILE A 90 1.65 12.39 15.54
C ILE A 90 1.55 12.92 14.10
N GLY A 91 0.49 12.56 13.38
CA GLY A 91 0.19 13.07 12.05
C GLY A 91 -0.15 14.56 12.03
N GLY A 92 -0.77 15.09 13.09
CA GLY A 92 -1.08 16.51 13.23
C GLY A 92 -1.93 17.08 12.09
N GLY A 93 -2.76 16.28 11.42
CA GLY A 93 -3.54 16.70 10.25
C GLY A 93 -2.73 16.94 8.98
N ARG A 94 -1.46 16.52 8.93
CA ARG A 94 -0.66 16.57 7.69
C ARG A 94 -1.36 15.79 6.60
N LYS A 95 -1.48 16.40 5.41
CA LYS A 95 -2.05 15.79 4.22
C LYS A 95 -1.10 14.76 3.63
N ALA A 96 -1.56 13.51 3.59
CA ALA A 96 -0.81 12.39 3.03
C ALA A 96 -1.57 11.80 1.84
N ASN A 97 -0.87 11.54 0.75
CA ASN A 97 -1.40 10.77 -0.37
C ASN A 97 -0.77 9.37 -0.34
N VAL A 98 -1.61 8.33 -0.35
CA VAL A 98 -1.14 6.94 -0.46
C VAL A 98 -1.67 6.39 -1.78
N GLU A 99 -0.75 6.24 -2.74
CA GLU A 99 -1.03 5.71 -4.07
C GLU A 99 -0.65 4.23 -4.14
N TYR A 100 -1.60 3.38 -4.56
CA TYR A 100 -1.40 1.94 -4.60
C TYR A 100 -2.38 1.26 -5.56
N VAL A 101 -2.02 0.06 -6.00
CA VAL A 101 -2.66 -0.74 -7.07
C VAL A 101 -2.36 -0.18 -8.46
N SER A 102 -2.94 0.96 -8.83
CA SER A 102 -2.77 1.66 -10.13
C SER A 102 -2.54 0.73 -11.33
N ALA A 103 -3.30 -0.37 -11.40
CA ALA A 103 -3.20 -1.35 -12.47
C ALA A 103 -3.82 -0.76 -13.75
N ASN A 104 -3.28 -1.12 -14.91
CA ASN A 104 -3.84 -0.66 -16.17
C ASN A 104 -5.28 -1.19 -16.32
N PRO A 105 -6.22 -0.39 -16.85
CA PRO A 105 -7.63 -0.78 -16.98
C PRO A 105 -7.83 -1.71 -18.18
N THR A 106 -7.05 -2.79 -18.26
CA THR A 106 -6.98 -3.69 -19.43
C THR A 106 -7.53 -5.08 -19.15
N GLY A 107 -7.98 -5.36 -17.92
CA GLY A 107 -8.56 -6.64 -17.55
C GLY A 107 -8.81 -6.78 -16.04
N PRO A 108 -9.25 -7.96 -15.59
CA PRO A 108 -9.51 -8.25 -14.18
C PRO A 108 -8.25 -8.15 -13.33
N MET A 109 -8.44 -7.94 -12.03
CA MET A 109 -7.31 -7.98 -11.10
C MET A 109 -6.84 -9.42 -10.89
N HIS A 110 -5.53 -9.61 -10.72
CA HIS A 110 -4.95 -10.90 -10.36
C HIS A 110 -4.22 -10.86 -9.01
N VAL A 111 -3.87 -12.03 -8.50
CA VAL A 111 -3.21 -12.18 -7.19
C VAL A 111 -1.93 -11.36 -7.01
N GLY A 112 -1.18 -11.10 -8.10
CA GLY A 112 0.01 -10.23 -8.07
C GLY A 112 -0.28 -8.80 -7.60
N HIS A 113 -1.51 -8.30 -7.77
CA HIS A 113 -1.92 -6.98 -7.30
C HIS A 113 -2.35 -6.97 -5.82
N CYS A 114 -2.69 -8.13 -5.25
CA CYS A 114 -3.27 -8.23 -3.91
C CYS A 114 -2.33 -7.69 -2.83
N ARG A 115 -1.02 -7.97 -2.95
CA ARG A 115 -0.07 -7.54 -1.93
C ARG A 115 0.04 -6.03 -1.85
N GLY A 116 0.22 -5.36 -3.00
CA GLY A 116 0.25 -3.90 -3.08
C GLY A 116 -1.07 -3.28 -2.60
N ALA A 117 -2.20 -3.87 -2.99
CA ALA A 117 -3.53 -3.47 -2.53
C ALA A 117 -3.66 -3.48 -1.00
N VAL A 118 -3.30 -4.59 -0.35
CA VAL A 118 -3.46 -4.77 1.09
C VAL A 118 -2.45 -3.92 1.88
N VAL A 119 -1.19 -3.87 1.45
CA VAL A 119 -0.15 -3.06 2.11
C VAL A 119 -0.51 -1.58 2.05
N GLY A 120 -0.90 -1.08 0.88
CA GLY A 120 -1.31 0.32 0.70
C GLY A 120 -2.54 0.69 1.54
N ASP A 121 -3.60 -0.12 1.48
CA ASP A 121 -4.81 0.12 2.26
C ASP A 121 -4.55 0.09 3.78
N THR A 122 -3.78 -0.91 4.25
CA THR A 122 -3.47 -1.05 5.67
C THR A 122 -2.61 0.10 6.19
N LEU A 123 -1.60 0.52 5.41
CA LEU A 123 -0.77 1.67 5.76
C LEU A 123 -1.60 2.95 5.82
N ALA A 124 -2.44 3.20 4.81
CA ALA A 124 -3.32 4.37 4.78
C ALA A 124 -4.26 4.40 6.01
N ASN A 125 -4.84 3.26 6.37
CA ASN A 125 -5.68 3.14 7.57
C ASN A 125 -4.89 3.42 8.86
N LEU A 126 -3.65 2.92 8.97
CA LEU A 126 -2.79 3.16 10.12
C LEU A 126 -2.35 4.63 10.22
N MET A 127 -2.04 5.27 9.08
CA MET A 127 -1.72 6.70 9.03
C MET A 127 -2.91 7.56 9.45
N ALA A 128 -4.12 7.24 8.98
CA ALA A 128 -5.34 7.91 9.42
C ALA A 128 -5.57 7.70 10.93
N PHE A 129 -5.32 6.49 11.44
CA PHE A 129 -5.36 6.20 12.88
C PHE A 129 -4.27 6.95 13.68
N ALA A 130 -3.18 7.34 13.04
CA ALA A 130 -2.12 8.16 13.61
C ALA A 130 -2.35 9.68 13.46
N GLY A 131 -3.51 10.10 12.94
CA GLY A 131 -3.94 11.50 12.86
C GLY A 131 -3.47 12.26 11.63
N TYR A 132 -3.17 11.57 10.52
CA TYR A 132 -2.94 12.18 9.21
C TYR A 132 -4.26 12.41 8.46
N ASP A 133 -4.30 13.42 7.59
CA ASP A 133 -5.37 13.61 6.61
C ASP A 133 -5.01 12.82 5.33
N VAL A 134 -5.45 11.56 5.28
CA VAL A 134 -5.01 10.60 4.26
C VAL A 134 -5.98 10.57 3.08
N THR A 135 -5.45 10.64 1.86
CA THR A 135 -6.17 10.32 0.62
C THR A 135 -5.58 9.06 0.00
N LYS A 136 -6.42 8.05 -0.19
CA LYS A 136 -6.12 6.82 -0.93
C LYS A 136 -6.36 7.05 -2.42
N GLU A 137 -5.34 6.91 -3.24
CA GLU A 137 -5.39 7.29 -4.66
C GLU A 137 -5.02 6.12 -5.59
N TYR A 138 -5.77 6.03 -6.68
CA TYR A 138 -5.55 5.08 -7.77
C TYR A 138 -5.31 5.88 -9.06
N VAL A 139 -4.24 5.59 -9.79
CA VAL A 139 -4.02 6.16 -11.14
C VAL A 139 -4.59 5.23 -12.19
N ILE A 140 -5.49 5.75 -13.00
CA ILE A 140 -6.00 5.08 -14.20
C ILE A 140 -5.09 5.48 -15.35
N ASN A 141 -4.27 4.53 -15.83
CA ASN A 141 -3.44 4.70 -17.02
C ASN A 141 -4.33 4.52 -18.27
N ASP A 142 -5.25 5.46 -18.47
CA ASP A 142 -6.25 5.46 -19.54
C ASP A 142 -5.82 6.28 -20.78
N ALA A 143 -4.53 6.57 -20.90
CA ALA A 143 -3.93 7.16 -22.09
C ALA A 143 -2.99 6.16 -22.81
N GLY A 144 -2.80 6.37 -24.12
CA GLY A 144 -1.82 5.64 -24.92
C GLY A 144 -2.34 4.38 -25.64
N SER A 145 -1.42 3.68 -26.29
CA SER A 145 -1.72 2.64 -27.29
C SER A 145 -2.40 1.39 -26.72
N GLN A 146 -2.19 1.06 -25.44
CA GLN A 146 -2.87 -0.08 -24.80
C GLN A 146 -4.39 0.11 -24.77
N ILE A 147 -4.87 1.35 -24.61
CA ILE A 147 -6.30 1.65 -24.62
C ILE A 147 -6.86 1.54 -26.04
N ASP A 148 -6.09 1.90 -27.07
CA ASP A 148 -6.49 1.67 -28.47
C ASP A 148 -6.62 0.18 -28.78
N VAL A 149 -5.66 -0.63 -28.33
CA VAL A 149 -5.71 -2.09 -28.45
C VAL A 149 -6.92 -2.65 -27.70
N LEU A 150 -7.21 -2.15 -26.50
CA LEU A 150 -8.35 -2.56 -25.69
C LEU A 150 -9.69 -2.24 -26.38
N GLY A 151 -9.85 -1.01 -26.89
CA GLY A 151 -11.04 -0.60 -27.64
C GLY A 151 -11.26 -1.44 -28.91
N ARG A 152 -10.18 -1.73 -29.66
CA ARG A 152 -10.26 -2.62 -30.84
C ARG A 152 -10.67 -4.03 -30.46
N SER A 153 -10.18 -4.54 -29.33
CA SER A 153 -10.55 -5.86 -28.80
C SER A 153 -12.03 -5.90 -28.41
N ALA A 154 -12.54 -4.86 -27.76
CA ALA A 154 -13.96 -4.72 -27.43
C ALA A 154 -14.85 -4.61 -28.68
N MET A 155 -14.39 -3.91 -29.73
CA MET A 155 -15.10 -3.83 -31.01
C MET A 155 -15.25 -5.19 -31.70
N LEU A 156 -14.29 -6.12 -31.54
CA LEU A 156 -14.46 -7.50 -32.00
C LEU A 156 -15.56 -8.21 -31.20
N ARG A 157 -15.53 -8.15 -29.86
CA ARG A 157 -16.58 -8.73 -29.01
C ARG A 157 -17.97 -8.10 -29.27
N TYR A 158 -18.02 -6.83 -29.65
CA TYR A 158 -19.24 -6.16 -30.09
C TYR A 158 -19.78 -6.73 -31.41
N ARG A 159 -18.91 -6.96 -32.41
CA ARG A 159 -19.29 -7.63 -33.67
C ARG A 159 -19.80 -9.05 -33.42
N GLU A 160 -19.12 -9.80 -32.56
CA GLU A 160 -19.55 -11.13 -32.11
C GLU A 160 -20.94 -11.09 -31.47
N ALA A 161 -21.20 -10.15 -30.57
CA ALA A 161 -22.51 -9.96 -29.94
C ALA A 161 -23.63 -9.59 -30.93
N LEU A 162 -23.30 -9.01 -32.08
CA LEU A 162 -24.24 -8.75 -33.18
C LEU A 162 -24.44 -9.94 -34.13
N GLY A 163 -23.83 -11.09 -33.82
CA GLY A 163 -23.94 -12.32 -34.60
C GLY A 163 -22.98 -12.40 -35.78
N GLN A 164 -21.92 -11.58 -35.83
CA GLN A 164 -20.86 -11.75 -36.81
C GLN A 164 -19.88 -12.83 -36.34
N ASP A 165 -19.43 -13.67 -37.26
CA ASP A 165 -18.28 -14.55 -37.01
C ASP A 165 -17.01 -13.70 -37.03
N ILE A 166 -16.35 -13.59 -35.87
CA ILE A 166 -15.12 -12.82 -35.71
C ILE A 166 -13.85 -13.66 -35.87
N GLY A 167 -13.99 -14.97 -36.07
CA GLY A 167 -12.87 -15.91 -36.12
C GLY A 167 -12.02 -15.91 -34.85
N GLU A 168 -10.75 -16.29 -34.98
CA GLU A 168 -9.78 -16.17 -33.89
C GLU A 168 -9.39 -14.71 -33.67
N ILE A 169 -9.28 -14.29 -32.41
CA ILE A 169 -8.84 -12.94 -32.05
C ILE A 169 -7.39 -12.75 -32.55
N PRO A 170 -7.13 -11.72 -33.39
CA PRO A 170 -5.80 -11.48 -33.93
C PRO A 170 -4.71 -11.33 -32.85
N PRO A 171 -3.48 -11.80 -33.11
CA PRO A 171 -2.35 -11.58 -32.21
C PRO A 171 -2.14 -10.09 -31.92
N GLY A 172 -1.87 -9.74 -30.66
CA GLY A 172 -1.66 -8.36 -30.21
C GLY A 172 -2.91 -7.65 -29.69
N LEU A 173 -4.10 -8.25 -29.83
CA LEU A 173 -5.32 -7.82 -29.14
C LEU A 173 -5.50 -8.55 -27.81
N TYR A 174 -6.42 -8.07 -26.97
CA TYR A 174 -6.78 -8.72 -25.72
C TYR A 174 -7.81 -9.82 -25.99
N PRO A 175 -7.47 -11.10 -25.75
CA PRO A 175 -8.34 -12.21 -26.13
C PRO A 175 -9.37 -12.59 -25.06
N GLY A 176 -9.20 -12.10 -23.82
CA GLY A 176 -9.89 -12.64 -22.65
C GLY A 176 -11.41 -12.50 -22.70
N ASP A 177 -12.10 -13.49 -22.14
CA ASP A 177 -13.56 -13.56 -22.11
C ASP A 177 -14.20 -12.47 -21.24
N TYR A 178 -13.41 -11.81 -20.38
CA TYR A 178 -13.83 -10.63 -19.63
C TYR A 178 -14.29 -9.46 -20.53
N LEU A 179 -13.96 -9.45 -21.82
CA LEU A 179 -14.46 -8.47 -22.80
C LEU A 179 -15.79 -8.88 -23.46
N VAL A 180 -16.24 -10.13 -23.32
CA VAL A 180 -17.53 -10.58 -23.89
C VAL A 180 -18.70 -9.76 -23.32
N PRO A 181 -18.83 -9.54 -22.00
CA PRO A 181 -19.87 -8.68 -21.45
C PRO A 181 -19.81 -7.24 -21.96
N VAL A 182 -18.60 -6.72 -22.24
CA VAL A 182 -18.42 -5.38 -22.81
C VAL A 182 -18.97 -5.30 -24.23
N GLY A 183 -18.64 -6.29 -25.07
CA GLY A 183 -19.18 -6.38 -26.43
C GLY A 183 -20.71 -6.48 -26.45
N GLN A 184 -21.28 -7.29 -25.55
CA GLN A 184 -22.73 -7.41 -25.36
C GLN A 184 -23.37 -6.09 -24.91
N ALA A 185 -22.73 -5.36 -23.98
CA ALA A 185 -23.21 -4.05 -23.53
C ALA A 185 -23.20 -3.02 -24.67
N LEU A 186 -22.13 -2.97 -25.46
CA LEU A 186 -22.04 -2.12 -26.64
C LEU A 186 -23.12 -2.47 -27.68
N ALA A 187 -23.37 -3.76 -27.92
CA ALA A 187 -24.39 -4.22 -28.87
C ALA A 187 -25.80 -3.84 -28.39
N LYS A 188 -26.03 -3.94 -27.08
CA LYS A 188 -27.30 -3.53 -26.44
C LYS A 188 -27.52 -2.02 -26.51
N GLU A 189 -26.48 -1.22 -26.28
CA GLU A 189 -26.58 0.25 -26.25
C GLU A 189 -26.66 0.85 -27.67
N PHE A 190 -25.86 0.35 -28.61
CA PHE A 190 -25.67 0.97 -29.91
C PHE A 190 -26.27 0.19 -31.09
N GLY A 191 -26.73 -1.05 -30.89
CA GLY A 191 -27.22 -1.87 -31.98
C GLY A 191 -26.14 -2.05 -33.04
N ARG A 192 -26.39 -1.60 -34.28
CA ARG A 192 -25.40 -1.61 -35.38
C ARG A 192 -24.68 -0.28 -35.59
N SER A 193 -25.04 0.79 -34.89
CA SER A 193 -24.63 2.15 -35.25
C SER A 193 -23.11 2.36 -35.22
N LEU A 194 -22.37 1.70 -34.30
CA LEU A 194 -20.90 1.81 -34.25
C LEU A 194 -20.22 1.22 -35.50
N LEU A 195 -20.90 0.37 -36.26
CA LEU A 195 -20.38 -0.16 -37.54
C LEU A 195 -20.66 0.77 -38.72
N GLU A 196 -21.57 1.73 -38.55
CA GLU A 196 -22.05 2.63 -39.60
C GLU A 196 -21.39 4.03 -39.52
N MET A 197 -20.72 4.33 -38.41
CA MET A 197 -19.98 5.58 -38.21
C MET A 197 -18.49 5.44 -38.58
N PRO A 198 -17.75 6.56 -38.73
CA PRO A 198 -16.31 6.52 -38.95
C PRO A 198 -15.58 5.72 -37.87
N GLU A 199 -14.58 4.92 -38.28
CA GLU A 199 -13.88 3.99 -37.39
C GLU A 199 -13.27 4.69 -36.16
N GLU A 200 -12.73 5.89 -36.34
CA GLU A 200 -12.14 6.67 -35.26
C GLU A 200 -13.16 7.09 -34.20
N GLU A 201 -14.36 7.51 -34.63
CA GLU A 201 -15.47 7.88 -33.74
C GLU A 201 -16.02 6.66 -33.00
N ALA A 202 -16.22 5.54 -33.72
CA ALA A 202 -16.65 4.28 -33.12
C ALA A 202 -15.64 3.79 -32.07
N LEU A 203 -14.35 3.84 -32.41
CA LEU A 203 -13.29 3.41 -31.52
C LEU A 203 -13.18 4.30 -30.29
N ALA A 204 -13.36 5.62 -30.41
CA ALA A 204 -13.38 6.53 -29.26
C ALA A 204 -14.48 6.13 -28.26
N ILE A 205 -15.70 5.89 -28.74
CA ILE A 205 -16.84 5.44 -27.92
C ILE A 205 -16.53 4.09 -27.27
N ALA A 206 -16.04 3.12 -28.06
CA ALA A 206 -15.72 1.80 -27.56
C ALA A 206 -14.62 1.84 -26.49
N LYS A 207 -13.58 2.67 -26.68
CA LYS A 207 -12.52 2.88 -25.68
C LYS A 207 -13.06 3.40 -24.36
N ASP A 208 -13.91 4.43 -24.40
CA ASP A 208 -14.48 5.02 -23.19
C ASP A 208 -15.34 4.01 -22.43
N ARG A 209 -16.29 3.36 -23.12
CA ARG A 209 -17.15 2.34 -22.53
C ARG A 209 -16.36 1.14 -21.99
N THR A 210 -15.30 0.74 -22.67
CA THR A 210 -14.48 -0.38 -22.23
C THR A 210 -13.66 -0.02 -21.00
N VAL A 211 -13.05 1.16 -20.95
CA VAL A 211 -12.33 1.62 -19.76
C VAL A 211 -13.26 1.74 -18.55
N ASP A 212 -14.47 2.30 -18.75
CA ASP A 212 -15.49 2.36 -17.69
C ASP A 212 -15.85 0.97 -17.16
N ALA A 213 -16.07 0.00 -18.05
CA ALA A 213 -16.37 -1.38 -17.68
C ALA A 213 -15.21 -2.07 -16.94
N MET A 214 -13.97 -1.88 -17.40
CA MET A 214 -12.78 -2.43 -16.73
C MET A 214 -12.58 -1.80 -15.35
N MET A 215 -12.79 -0.49 -15.21
CA MET A 215 -12.70 0.19 -13.92
C MET A 215 -13.82 -0.22 -12.96
N ALA A 216 -15.02 -0.51 -13.45
CA ALA A 216 -16.09 -1.08 -12.63
C ALA A 216 -15.68 -2.45 -12.06
N MET A 217 -15.19 -3.34 -12.93
CA MET A 217 -14.68 -4.67 -12.52
C MET A 217 -13.54 -4.57 -11.50
N ILE A 218 -12.55 -3.70 -11.74
CA ILE A 218 -11.44 -3.47 -10.80
C ILE A 218 -11.95 -2.98 -9.44
N ARG A 219 -12.90 -2.05 -9.40
CA ARG A 219 -13.47 -1.55 -8.14
C ARG A 219 -14.22 -2.65 -7.38
N GLU A 220 -14.97 -3.50 -8.08
CA GLU A 220 -15.66 -4.63 -7.48
C GLU A 220 -14.67 -5.65 -6.91
N ASP A 221 -13.63 -5.99 -7.66
CA ASP A 221 -12.54 -6.87 -7.21
C ASP A 221 -11.85 -6.29 -5.96
N LEU A 222 -11.50 -5.01 -5.95
CA LEU A 222 -10.92 -4.35 -4.76
C LEU A 222 -11.88 -4.38 -3.55
N ALA A 223 -13.18 -4.18 -3.78
CA ALA A 223 -14.18 -4.22 -2.73
C ALA A 223 -14.30 -5.62 -2.10
N LEU A 224 -14.07 -6.70 -2.85
CA LEU A 224 -13.99 -8.05 -2.28
C LEU A 224 -12.85 -8.19 -1.26
N LEU A 225 -11.73 -7.48 -1.46
CA LEU A 225 -10.64 -7.37 -0.49
C LEU A 225 -10.87 -6.31 0.60
N ASN A 226 -12.04 -5.68 0.64
CA ASN A 226 -12.32 -4.54 1.53
C ASN A 226 -11.30 -3.40 1.33
N VAL A 227 -10.94 -3.12 0.08
CA VAL A 227 -10.07 -2.03 -0.33
C VAL A 227 -10.90 -0.99 -1.08
N HIS A 228 -10.82 0.26 -0.61
CA HIS A 228 -11.54 1.38 -1.20
C HIS A 228 -10.60 2.58 -1.33
N HIS A 229 -10.62 3.22 -2.50
CA HIS A 229 -9.87 4.44 -2.77
C HIS A 229 -10.81 5.65 -2.77
N ASP A 230 -10.28 6.80 -2.33
CA ASP A 230 -11.01 8.06 -2.27
C ASP A 230 -11.00 8.77 -3.64
N VAL A 231 -9.89 8.62 -4.37
CA VAL A 231 -9.66 9.29 -5.66
C VAL A 231 -9.20 8.28 -6.71
N PHE A 232 -9.78 8.37 -7.90
CA PHE A 232 -9.30 7.70 -9.10
C PHE A 232 -8.90 8.77 -10.11
N PHE A 233 -7.59 8.94 -10.28
CA PHE A 233 -7.00 9.98 -11.13
C PHE A 233 -6.82 9.44 -12.55
N SER A 234 -7.44 10.08 -13.54
CA SER A 234 -7.33 9.70 -14.96
C SER A 234 -6.13 10.38 -15.62
N GLU A 235 -5.23 9.60 -16.19
CA GLU A 235 -4.07 10.08 -16.96
C GLU A 235 -4.51 10.93 -18.16
N ARG A 236 -5.65 10.63 -18.80
CA ARG A 236 -6.21 11.46 -19.89
C ARG A 236 -6.33 12.92 -19.51
N THR A 237 -6.62 13.23 -18.24
CA THR A 237 -6.74 14.62 -17.77
C THR A 237 -5.43 15.42 -17.88
N LEU A 238 -4.28 14.75 -17.93
CA LEU A 238 -2.96 15.37 -18.13
C LEU A 238 -2.72 15.71 -19.60
N HIS A 239 -3.26 14.90 -20.50
CA HIS A 239 -3.13 15.04 -21.96
C HIS A 239 -4.22 15.92 -22.58
N ALA A 240 -5.32 16.17 -21.85
CA ALA A 240 -6.39 17.07 -22.24
C ALA A 240 -5.89 18.51 -22.54
N ASP A 241 -6.71 19.27 -23.27
CA ASP A 241 -6.42 20.66 -23.67
C ASP A 241 -5.04 20.84 -24.29
N ASN A 242 -4.69 19.94 -25.23
CA ASN A 242 -3.37 19.91 -25.86
C ASN A 242 -2.23 19.77 -24.83
N ALA A 243 -2.41 18.89 -23.83
CA ALA A 243 -1.47 18.62 -22.75
C ALA A 243 -1.06 19.87 -21.95
N LYS A 244 -2.01 20.78 -21.69
CA LYS A 244 -1.77 22.04 -20.97
C LYS A 244 -1.10 21.84 -19.61
N LYS A 245 -1.53 20.82 -18.84
CA LYS A 245 -0.94 20.49 -17.53
C LYS A 245 0.54 20.09 -17.66
N ILE A 246 0.87 19.25 -18.64
CA ILE A 246 2.24 18.83 -18.92
C ILE A 246 3.11 20.02 -19.33
N ARG A 247 2.63 20.84 -20.27
CA ARG A 247 3.36 22.04 -20.72
C ARG A 247 3.61 23.01 -19.56
N ALA A 248 2.62 23.23 -18.69
CA ALA A 248 2.75 24.10 -17.53
C ALA A 248 3.77 23.57 -16.52
N ALA A 249 3.79 22.26 -16.26
CA ALA A 249 4.75 21.64 -15.35
C ALA A 249 6.19 21.72 -15.90
N ILE A 250 6.37 21.50 -17.21
CA ILE A 250 7.64 21.70 -17.90
C ILE A 250 8.07 23.16 -17.83
N ALA A 251 7.18 24.13 -18.07
CA ALA A 251 7.53 25.54 -17.98
C ALA A 251 8.00 25.93 -16.57
N ASP A 252 7.33 25.46 -15.52
CA ASP A 252 7.72 25.69 -14.13
C ASP A 252 9.13 25.13 -13.81
N LEU A 253 9.38 23.87 -14.18
CA LEU A 253 10.71 23.28 -13.99
C LEU A 253 11.79 23.93 -14.86
N THR A 254 11.43 24.50 -16.01
CA THR A 254 12.35 25.30 -16.84
C THR A 254 12.76 26.58 -16.11
N LEU A 255 11.81 27.30 -15.52
CA LEU A 255 12.08 28.50 -14.72
C LEU A 255 12.94 28.20 -13.49
N LYS A 256 12.78 27.01 -12.90
CA LYS A 256 13.62 26.50 -11.80
C LYS A 256 15.00 26.01 -12.25
N GLY A 257 15.31 26.03 -13.55
CA GLY A 257 16.60 25.60 -14.10
C GLY A 257 16.80 24.08 -14.20
N HIS A 258 15.73 23.30 -14.03
CA HIS A 258 15.75 21.84 -14.09
C HIS A 258 15.54 21.26 -15.49
N ILE A 259 15.23 22.09 -16.50
CA ILE A 259 15.04 21.63 -17.88
C ILE A 259 16.04 22.29 -18.81
N TYR A 260 16.61 21.50 -19.72
CA TYR A 260 17.59 21.96 -20.71
C TYR A 260 17.48 21.17 -22.02
N LYS A 261 18.18 21.64 -23.06
CA LYS A 261 18.36 20.91 -24.32
C LYS A 261 19.69 20.17 -24.28
N GLY A 262 19.67 18.88 -24.60
CA GLY A 262 20.87 18.06 -24.61
C GLY A 262 20.65 16.68 -25.24
N LYS A 263 21.72 15.88 -25.26
CA LYS A 263 21.72 14.52 -25.79
C LYS A 263 21.81 13.51 -24.65
N LEU A 264 21.10 12.37 -24.78
CA LEU A 264 21.26 11.24 -23.87
C LEU A 264 22.21 10.21 -24.48
N PRO A 265 22.98 9.48 -23.65
CA PRO A 265 23.71 8.32 -24.13
C PRO A 265 22.75 7.27 -24.69
N PRO A 266 23.23 6.37 -25.57
CA PRO A 266 22.42 5.23 -25.99
C PRO A 266 21.98 4.40 -24.78
N PRO A 267 20.75 3.85 -24.80
CA PRO A 267 20.27 3.00 -23.72
C PRO A 267 21.19 1.80 -23.54
N LYS A 268 21.35 1.36 -22.29
CA LYS A 268 22.10 0.16 -21.95
C LYS A 268 21.25 -1.05 -22.33
N GLY A 269 21.62 -1.78 -23.39
CA GLY A 269 20.91 -2.97 -23.86
C GLY A 269 20.45 -2.85 -25.31
N GLU A 270 19.32 -3.48 -25.64
CA GLU A 270 18.67 -3.32 -26.95
C GLU A 270 18.26 -1.86 -27.15
N LYS A 271 18.61 -1.33 -28.32
CA LYS A 271 18.17 0.01 -28.72
C LYS A 271 16.70 -0.09 -29.10
N PRO A 272 15.81 0.67 -28.42
CA PRO A 272 14.45 0.84 -28.91
C PRO A 272 14.46 1.35 -30.35
N ASP A 273 13.49 0.92 -31.15
CA ASP A 273 13.36 1.33 -32.56
C ASP A 273 13.22 2.85 -32.72
N ASP A 274 12.77 3.55 -31.67
CA ASP A 274 12.60 5.01 -31.62
C ASP A 274 13.79 5.77 -31.02
N TRP A 275 14.92 5.09 -30.74
CA TRP A 275 16.12 5.78 -30.24
C TRP A 275 16.91 6.45 -31.36
N GLU A 276 17.16 7.75 -31.21
CA GLU A 276 17.95 8.57 -32.12
C GLU A 276 18.99 9.40 -31.36
N ASP A 277 20.20 9.54 -31.92
CA ASP A 277 21.20 10.49 -31.41
C ASP A 277 20.82 11.92 -31.83
N ARG A 278 19.96 12.55 -31.03
CA ARG A 278 19.45 13.90 -31.25
C ARG A 278 19.45 14.73 -29.99
N GLU A 279 19.50 16.04 -30.19
CA GLU A 279 19.24 16.98 -29.10
C GLU A 279 17.74 16.98 -28.76
N GLN A 280 17.42 16.87 -27.48
CA GLN A 280 16.05 16.74 -26.99
C GLN A 280 15.84 17.50 -25.68
N THR A 281 14.58 17.71 -25.30
CA THR A 281 14.22 18.36 -24.03
C THR A 281 14.42 17.38 -22.87
N LEU A 282 15.32 17.71 -21.96
CA LEU A 282 15.73 16.86 -20.86
C LEU A 282 15.42 17.50 -19.51
N PHE A 283 14.93 16.69 -18.59
CA PHE A 283 14.92 16.98 -17.17
C PHE A 283 16.29 16.63 -16.59
N ARG A 284 16.94 17.60 -15.95
CA ARG A 284 18.23 17.51 -15.24
C ARG A 284 18.08 16.74 -13.92
N SER A 285 17.62 15.50 -14.03
CA SER A 285 17.30 14.59 -12.93
C SER A 285 18.53 14.26 -12.09
N THR A 286 19.71 14.18 -12.70
CA THR A 286 20.98 13.90 -12.02
C THR A 286 21.35 14.98 -11.00
N ALA A 287 21.03 16.25 -11.28
CA ALA A 287 21.29 17.36 -10.36
C ALA A 287 20.45 17.29 -9.08
N VAL A 288 19.39 16.48 -9.08
CA VAL A 288 18.48 16.27 -7.95
C VAL A 288 18.48 14.81 -7.48
N GLY A 289 19.53 14.04 -7.79
CA GLY A 289 19.82 12.74 -7.18
C GLY A 289 19.35 11.49 -7.96
N ASP A 290 18.94 11.64 -9.21
CA ASP A 290 18.69 10.50 -10.12
C ASP A 290 19.99 9.97 -10.76
N ASP A 291 19.92 8.81 -11.40
CA ASP A 291 21.08 8.18 -12.07
C ASP A 291 21.35 8.70 -13.49
N MET A 292 20.34 9.21 -14.17
CA MET A 292 20.43 9.74 -15.53
C MET A 292 19.36 10.80 -15.78
N ASP A 293 19.68 11.78 -16.60
CA ASP A 293 18.71 12.78 -17.06
C ASP A 293 17.61 12.14 -17.91
N ARG A 294 16.40 12.70 -17.85
CA ARG A 294 15.19 12.05 -18.39
C ARG A 294 14.60 12.85 -19.54
N ALA A 295 14.30 12.16 -20.63
CA ALA A 295 13.64 12.77 -21.78
C ALA A 295 12.18 13.11 -21.47
N LEU A 296 11.76 14.32 -21.85
CA LEU A 296 10.39 14.81 -21.68
C LEU A 296 9.58 14.79 -22.98
N VAL A 297 10.26 14.79 -24.14
CA VAL A 297 9.63 14.85 -25.47
C VAL A 297 10.28 13.82 -26.39
N LYS A 298 9.46 13.04 -27.10
CA LYS A 298 9.86 12.01 -28.07
C LYS A 298 10.34 12.60 -29.41
N SER A 299 10.78 11.76 -30.34
CA SER A 299 11.22 12.14 -31.69
C SER A 299 10.11 12.78 -32.51
N ASP A 300 8.90 12.24 -32.40
CA ASP A 300 7.68 12.73 -33.05
C ASP A 300 7.09 14.03 -32.44
N GLY A 301 7.72 14.58 -31.39
CA GLY A 301 7.25 15.79 -30.70
C GLY A 301 6.18 15.55 -29.62
N SER A 302 5.71 14.32 -29.44
CA SER A 302 4.81 13.94 -28.36
C SER A 302 5.53 13.87 -27.01
N PHE A 303 4.78 13.91 -25.91
CA PHE A 303 5.33 13.83 -24.56
C PHE A 303 5.68 12.38 -24.16
N THR A 304 6.72 12.22 -23.35
CA THR A 304 7.04 10.92 -22.74
C THR A 304 6.12 10.64 -21.54
N TYR A 305 6.00 9.38 -21.11
CA TYR A 305 5.31 9.03 -19.87
C TYR A 305 5.89 9.76 -18.66
N PHE A 306 7.21 9.98 -18.64
CA PHE A 306 7.84 10.75 -17.59
C PHE A 306 7.39 12.21 -17.54
N ALA A 307 7.07 12.83 -18.70
CA ALA A 307 6.50 14.17 -18.70
C ALA A 307 5.08 14.22 -18.11
N ALA A 308 4.29 13.15 -18.26
CA ALA A 308 3.02 13.01 -17.56
C ALA A 308 3.24 12.91 -16.04
N ASP A 309 4.22 12.12 -15.58
CA ASP A 309 4.58 12.03 -14.15
C ASP A 309 4.98 13.39 -13.56
N VAL A 310 5.71 14.22 -14.31
CA VAL A 310 6.06 15.59 -13.88
C VAL A 310 4.79 16.40 -13.60
N ALA A 311 3.82 16.34 -14.51
CA ALA A 311 2.55 17.04 -14.35
C ALA A 311 1.73 16.48 -13.19
N TYR A 312 1.73 15.16 -13.05
CA TYR A 312 0.98 14.45 -12.03
C TYR A 312 1.51 14.71 -10.61
N LEU A 313 2.84 14.69 -10.43
CA LEU A 313 3.43 15.00 -9.14
C LEU A 313 3.18 16.47 -8.78
N LYS A 314 3.26 17.39 -9.74
CA LYS A 314 2.89 18.79 -9.54
C LYS A 314 1.42 18.95 -9.11
N ASP A 315 0.50 18.21 -9.73
CA ASP A 315 -0.92 18.19 -9.34
C ASP A 315 -1.10 17.72 -7.88
N LYS A 316 -0.40 16.66 -7.44
CA LYS A 316 -0.43 16.23 -6.02
C LYS A 316 0.06 17.33 -5.06
N VAL A 317 1.15 18.02 -5.43
CA VAL A 317 1.69 19.13 -4.62
C VAL A 317 0.70 20.29 -4.55
N GLU A 318 0.05 20.64 -5.67
CA GLU A 318 -0.96 21.71 -5.74
C GLU A 318 -2.24 21.36 -4.96
N ARG A 319 -2.58 20.06 -4.83
CA ARG A 319 -3.63 19.57 -3.92
C ARG A 319 -3.24 19.64 -2.43
N GLY A 320 -1.99 20.01 -2.13
CA GLY A 320 -1.50 20.29 -0.78
C GLY A 320 -0.96 19.08 -0.02
N PHE A 321 -0.67 17.97 -0.70
CA PHE A 321 -0.07 16.80 -0.07
C PHE A 321 1.40 17.06 0.29
N VAL A 322 1.77 16.78 1.53
CA VAL A 322 3.15 16.95 2.06
C VAL A 322 3.85 15.62 2.30
N ASP A 323 3.09 14.54 2.47
CA ASP A 323 3.60 13.17 2.53
C ASP A 323 3.05 12.40 1.31
N LEU A 324 3.93 11.98 0.39
CA LEU A 324 3.57 11.17 -0.78
C LEU A 324 4.09 9.75 -0.59
N ILE A 325 3.20 8.78 -0.55
CA ILE A 325 3.55 7.36 -0.42
C ILE A 325 3.12 6.63 -1.69
N TYR A 326 4.08 6.00 -2.37
CA TYR A 326 3.84 5.14 -3.52
C TYR A 326 4.07 3.68 -3.12
N VAL A 327 3.08 2.82 -3.34
CA VAL A 327 3.21 1.38 -3.15
C VAL A 327 3.32 0.72 -4.52
N LEU A 328 4.53 0.26 -4.86
CA LEU A 328 4.86 -0.26 -6.18
C LEU A 328 5.30 -1.72 -6.11
N GLY A 329 5.22 -2.44 -7.23
CA GLY A 329 5.87 -3.75 -7.37
C GLY A 329 7.39 -3.65 -7.34
N ALA A 330 8.07 -4.72 -6.91
CA ALA A 330 9.53 -4.77 -6.84
C ALA A 330 10.24 -4.59 -8.19
N ASP A 331 9.56 -4.91 -9.29
CA ASP A 331 9.97 -4.65 -10.67
C ASP A 331 10.11 -3.16 -11.01
N HIS A 332 9.50 -2.27 -10.21
CA HIS A 332 9.65 -0.82 -10.31
C HIS A 332 10.77 -0.25 -9.44
N GLY A 333 11.67 -1.08 -8.89
CA GLY A 333 12.78 -0.61 -8.04
C GLY A 333 13.69 0.43 -8.71
N GLY A 334 13.89 0.33 -10.03
CA GLY A 334 14.62 1.33 -10.81
C GLY A 334 13.91 2.70 -10.94
N TYR A 335 12.62 2.76 -10.61
CA TYR A 335 11.81 3.97 -10.67
C TYR A 335 11.93 4.85 -9.42
N VAL A 336 12.40 4.29 -8.30
CA VAL A 336 12.41 4.96 -7.00
C VAL A 336 13.22 6.26 -7.04
N LYS A 337 14.48 6.20 -7.50
CA LYS A 337 15.36 7.38 -7.57
C LYS A 337 14.79 8.47 -8.46
N ARG A 338 14.11 8.08 -9.54
CA ARG A 338 13.47 8.99 -10.48
C ARG A 338 12.31 9.74 -9.82
N LEU A 339 11.44 9.05 -9.09
CA LEU A 339 10.33 9.69 -8.37
C LEU A 339 10.83 10.62 -7.26
N GLU A 340 11.81 10.19 -6.48
CA GLU A 340 12.42 11.01 -5.43
C GLU A 340 13.10 12.27 -5.99
N ALA A 341 13.82 12.13 -7.11
CA ALA A 341 14.44 13.24 -7.83
C ALA A 341 13.39 14.22 -8.34
N LEU A 342 12.31 13.71 -8.92
CA LEU A 342 11.19 14.53 -9.38
C LEU A 342 10.53 15.29 -8.23
N ALA A 343 10.27 14.64 -7.09
CA ALA A 343 9.71 15.30 -5.92
C ALA A 343 10.59 16.46 -5.43
N ARG A 344 11.92 16.24 -5.33
CA ARG A 344 12.88 17.28 -4.95
C ARG A 344 12.89 18.46 -5.93
N ALA A 345 12.82 18.20 -7.24
CA ALA A 345 12.79 19.28 -8.23
C ALA A 345 11.47 20.08 -8.22
N VAL A 346 10.33 19.41 -8.01
CA VAL A 346 9.03 20.07 -8.02
C VAL A 346 8.79 20.86 -6.73
N ALA A 347 9.10 20.25 -5.58
CA ALA A 347 8.67 20.74 -4.26
C ALA A 347 9.81 20.99 -3.25
N GLY A 348 11.07 20.71 -3.60
CA GLY A 348 12.19 20.81 -2.66
C GLY A 348 11.99 19.93 -1.43
N ASP A 349 12.23 20.49 -0.24
CA ASP A 349 12.07 19.79 1.04
C ASP A 349 10.65 19.90 1.63
N THR A 350 9.71 20.55 0.92
CA THR A 350 8.33 20.72 1.43
C THR A 350 7.49 19.44 1.34
N VAL A 351 7.95 18.47 0.55
CA VAL A 351 7.27 17.20 0.32
C VAL A 351 8.21 16.04 0.59
N LYS A 352 7.73 15.10 1.39
CA LYS A 352 8.40 13.83 1.65
C LYS A 352 7.80 12.74 0.77
N LEU A 353 8.57 12.25 -0.20
CA LEU A 353 8.19 11.09 -1.01
C LEU A 353 8.79 9.80 -0.40
N THR A 354 7.97 8.77 -0.25
CA THR A 354 8.37 7.44 0.21
C THR A 354 7.86 6.39 -0.78
N VAL A 355 8.73 5.50 -1.26
CA VAL A 355 8.33 4.37 -2.10
C VAL A 355 8.44 3.07 -1.30
N LEU A 356 7.34 2.31 -1.27
CA LEU A 356 7.28 0.99 -0.67
C LEU A 356 7.20 -0.06 -1.78
N LEU A 357 8.27 -0.83 -1.94
CA LEU A 357 8.33 -1.91 -2.91
C LEU A 357 7.73 -3.19 -2.32
N CYS A 358 6.77 -3.78 -3.01
CA CYS A 358 6.15 -5.04 -2.67
C CYS A 358 6.75 -6.16 -3.54
N GLN A 359 7.37 -7.16 -2.89
CA GLN A 359 7.87 -8.34 -3.60
C GLN A 359 6.71 -9.22 -4.10
N LEU A 360 7.01 -9.95 -5.18
CA LEU A 360 6.06 -10.90 -5.79
C LEU A 360 5.59 -11.96 -4.79
N VAL A 361 4.33 -12.35 -4.97
CA VAL A 361 3.71 -13.46 -4.26
C VAL A 361 3.86 -14.72 -5.09
N LYS A 362 4.37 -15.79 -4.49
CA LYS A 362 4.39 -17.12 -5.10
C LYS A 362 3.18 -17.90 -4.63
N LEU A 363 2.49 -18.55 -5.55
CA LEU A 363 1.29 -19.32 -5.25
C LEU A 363 1.59 -20.81 -5.15
N PHE A 364 1.04 -21.43 -4.13
CA PHE A 364 1.16 -22.86 -3.86
C PHE A 364 -0.19 -23.44 -3.48
N ARG A 365 -0.39 -24.73 -3.73
CA ARG A 365 -1.49 -25.51 -3.18
C ARG A 365 -0.92 -26.80 -2.63
N ASP A 366 -1.07 -27.03 -1.33
CA ASP A 366 -0.50 -28.19 -0.65
C ASP A 366 1.01 -28.32 -0.87
N GLY A 367 1.72 -27.18 -0.87
CA GLY A 367 3.16 -27.11 -1.12
C GLY A 367 3.59 -27.18 -2.60
N GLU A 368 2.68 -27.43 -3.54
CA GLU A 368 2.99 -27.50 -4.98
C GLU A 368 2.75 -26.16 -5.69
N PRO A 369 3.69 -25.65 -6.53
CA PRO A 369 3.52 -24.37 -7.21
C PRO A 369 2.32 -24.35 -8.17
N VAL A 370 1.47 -23.34 -8.03
CA VAL A 370 0.39 -23.06 -8.99
C VAL A 370 0.97 -22.26 -10.15
N ARG A 371 0.95 -22.81 -11.37
CA ARG A 371 1.46 -22.13 -12.57
C ARG A 371 0.43 -21.14 -13.11
N MET A 372 0.84 -19.88 -13.29
CA MET A 372 0.07 -18.87 -14.02
C MET A 372 0.30 -19.03 -15.53
N SER A 373 -0.75 -19.20 -16.33
CA SER A 373 -0.64 -19.25 -17.79
C SER A 373 -0.79 -17.85 -18.38
N LYS A 374 0.29 -17.31 -18.96
CA LYS A 374 0.25 -16.01 -19.66
C LYS A 374 -0.41 -16.07 -21.05
N ARG A 375 -0.71 -17.26 -21.59
CA ARG A 375 -1.11 -17.45 -23.00
C ARG A 375 -2.54 -17.94 -23.20
N SER A 376 -3.17 -18.56 -22.21
CA SER A 376 -4.56 -19.02 -22.30
C SER A 376 -5.58 -18.04 -21.71
N GLY A 377 -5.14 -16.99 -21.01
CA GLY A 377 -6.03 -16.11 -20.23
C GLY A 377 -6.29 -16.62 -18.80
N ASP A 378 -5.82 -17.81 -18.45
CA ASP A 378 -5.95 -18.39 -17.10
C ASP A 378 -4.89 -17.80 -16.14
N PHE A 379 -5.12 -16.56 -15.72
CA PHE A 379 -4.49 -16.00 -14.53
C PHE A 379 -5.41 -16.26 -13.34
N VAL A 380 -4.85 -16.62 -12.19
CA VAL A 380 -5.62 -16.68 -10.95
C VAL A 380 -6.04 -15.25 -10.61
N THR A 381 -7.33 -14.96 -10.77
CA THR A 381 -7.86 -13.62 -10.53
C THR A 381 -7.88 -13.34 -9.03
N LEU A 382 -7.87 -12.07 -8.65
CA LEU A 382 -8.06 -11.67 -7.26
C LEU A 382 -9.37 -12.25 -6.73
N ARG A 383 -10.43 -12.18 -7.53
CA ARG A 383 -11.76 -12.70 -7.21
C ARG A 383 -11.72 -14.19 -6.89
N ASP A 384 -11.08 -15.01 -7.73
CA ASP A 384 -10.96 -16.45 -7.49
C ASP A 384 -10.32 -16.74 -6.13
N VAL A 385 -9.24 -16.02 -5.79
CA VAL A 385 -8.57 -16.19 -4.49
C VAL A 385 -9.49 -15.79 -3.33
N VAL A 386 -10.18 -14.66 -3.44
CA VAL A 386 -11.08 -14.19 -2.37
C VAL A 386 -12.27 -15.12 -2.18
N GLU A 387 -12.86 -15.60 -3.26
CA GLU A 387 -13.98 -16.55 -3.22
C GLU A 387 -13.54 -17.91 -2.66
N GLU A 388 -12.31 -18.34 -2.92
CA GLU A 388 -11.77 -19.61 -2.41
C GLU A 388 -11.42 -19.57 -0.91
N VAL A 389 -10.66 -18.56 -0.46
CA VAL A 389 -10.10 -18.57 0.91
C VAL A 389 -10.66 -17.48 1.82
N GLY A 390 -11.41 -16.52 1.28
CA GLY A 390 -11.94 -15.38 2.02
C GLY A 390 -10.97 -14.20 2.12
N ARG A 391 -11.54 -13.01 2.31
CA ARG A 391 -10.77 -11.74 2.33
C ARG A 391 -9.81 -11.63 3.53
N ASP A 392 -10.21 -12.12 4.71
CA ASP A 392 -9.44 -11.90 5.95
C ASP A 392 -8.11 -12.68 5.93
N PRO A 393 -8.07 -13.98 5.56
CA PRO A 393 -6.81 -14.70 5.37
C PRO A 393 -5.89 -14.04 4.34
N ILE A 394 -6.41 -13.58 3.20
CA ILE A 394 -5.60 -12.88 2.19
C ILE A 394 -4.99 -11.63 2.79
N ARG A 395 -5.81 -10.76 3.38
CA ARG A 395 -5.32 -9.50 3.97
C ARG A 395 -4.27 -9.74 5.03
N PHE A 396 -4.51 -10.70 5.92
CA PHE A 396 -3.56 -11.01 6.99
C PHE A 396 -2.24 -11.53 6.43
N MET A 397 -2.28 -12.48 5.49
CA MET A 397 -1.08 -13.10 4.94
C MET A 397 -0.22 -12.15 4.11
N MET A 398 -0.84 -11.20 3.39
CA MET A 398 -0.10 -10.16 2.66
C MET A 398 0.70 -9.22 3.57
N LEU A 399 0.32 -9.14 4.86
CA LEU A 399 0.97 -8.33 5.90
C LEU A 399 1.87 -9.14 6.83
N TYR A 400 1.75 -10.48 6.82
CA TYR A 400 2.46 -11.37 7.73
C TYR A 400 3.98 -11.32 7.57
N ARG A 401 4.45 -10.95 6.36
CA ARG A 401 5.86 -10.67 6.06
C ARG A 401 6.04 -9.22 5.64
N LYS A 402 7.21 -8.66 5.93
CA LYS A 402 7.63 -7.34 5.43
C LYS A 402 7.41 -7.26 3.91
N ASN A 403 6.93 -6.12 3.43
CA ASN A 403 6.57 -5.91 2.02
C ASN A 403 7.72 -6.21 1.04
N ASP A 404 8.97 -5.96 1.46
CA ASP A 404 10.19 -6.15 0.68
C ASP A 404 10.75 -7.58 0.72
N ALA A 405 10.10 -8.50 1.45
CA ALA A 405 10.46 -9.91 1.48
C ALA A 405 9.53 -10.74 0.57
N PRO A 406 10.03 -11.75 -0.16
CA PRO A 406 9.16 -12.69 -0.88
C PRO A 406 8.10 -13.32 0.03
N LEU A 407 6.92 -13.60 -0.53
CA LEU A 407 5.81 -14.21 0.19
C LEU A 407 5.33 -15.45 -0.56
N ASP A 408 5.29 -16.58 0.14
CA ASP A 408 4.67 -17.80 -0.34
C ASP A 408 3.23 -17.84 0.21
N PHE A 409 2.26 -17.96 -0.69
CA PHE A 409 0.84 -18.03 -0.38
C PHE A 409 0.31 -19.40 -0.77
N ASP A 410 -0.01 -20.21 0.24
CA ASP A 410 -0.51 -21.57 0.07
C ASP A 410 -2.00 -21.66 0.41
N PHE A 411 -2.85 -21.92 -0.58
CA PHE A 411 -4.31 -21.92 -0.44
C PHE A 411 -4.81 -22.87 0.67
N ALA A 412 -4.16 -24.03 0.83
CA ALA A 412 -4.55 -25.01 1.84
C ALA A 412 -4.13 -24.57 3.25
N LYS A 413 -2.91 -24.02 3.39
CA LYS A 413 -2.39 -23.61 4.71
C LYS A 413 -3.11 -22.40 5.28
N VAL A 414 -3.53 -21.45 4.44
CA VAL A 414 -4.19 -20.22 4.91
C VAL A 414 -5.62 -20.48 5.42
N THR A 415 -6.23 -21.59 5.03
CA THR A 415 -7.57 -22.01 5.47
C THR A 415 -7.53 -23.07 6.59
N GLU A 416 -6.34 -23.55 6.95
CA GLU A 416 -6.16 -24.56 8.00
C GLU A 416 -6.59 -24.02 9.37
N GLN A 417 -7.43 -24.79 10.09
CA GLN A 417 -7.87 -24.46 11.45
C GLN A 417 -6.89 -24.99 12.49
N SER A 418 -5.64 -24.56 12.41
CA SER A 418 -4.58 -24.97 13.34
C SER A 418 -3.89 -23.77 13.99
N LYS A 419 -3.24 -24.00 15.13
CA LYS A 419 -2.47 -22.96 15.84
C LYS A 419 -1.24 -22.50 15.04
N ASP A 420 -0.80 -23.30 14.06
CA ASP A 420 0.31 -22.97 13.18
C ASP A 420 -0.11 -21.99 12.08
N ASN A 421 -1.41 -21.88 11.77
CA ASN A 421 -1.96 -20.84 10.91
C ASN A 421 -2.13 -19.54 11.71
N PRO A 422 -1.35 -18.47 11.40
CA PRO A 422 -1.40 -17.24 12.17
C PRO A 422 -2.74 -16.49 12.02
N VAL A 423 -3.47 -16.71 10.93
CA VAL A 423 -4.81 -16.14 10.72
C VAL A 423 -5.79 -16.75 11.72
N PHE A 424 -5.86 -18.09 11.72
CA PHE A 424 -6.72 -18.83 12.64
C PHE A 424 -6.35 -18.53 14.09
N TYR A 425 -5.05 -18.47 14.41
CA TYR A 425 -4.58 -18.17 15.77
C TYR A 425 -5.18 -16.87 16.34
N VAL A 426 -5.11 -15.77 15.58
CA VAL A 426 -5.63 -14.46 16.04
C VAL A 426 -7.16 -14.44 16.09
N GLN A 427 -7.82 -15.00 15.08
CA GLN A 427 -9.28 -15.09 15.06
C GLN A 427 -9.81 -15.95 16.21
N TYR A 428 -9.17 -17.07 16.49
CA TYR A 428 -9.52 -17.97 17.57
C TYR A 428 -9.30 -17.32 18.94
N ALA A 429 -8.21 -16.57 19.13
CA ALA A 429 -8.00 -15.78 20.35
C ALA A 429 -9.15 -14.77 20.57
N SER A 430 -9.53 -14.02 19.52
CA SER A 430 -10.67 -13.10 19.58
C SER A 430 -11.98 -13.83 19.90
N ALA A 431 -12.25 -14.95 19.23
CA ALA A 431 -13.46 -15.75 19.47
C ALA A 431 -13.52 -16.28 20.91
N ARG A 432 -12.39 -16.68 21.50
CA ARG A 432 -12.30 -17.07 22.91
C ARG A 432 -12.62 -15.93 23.85
N CYS A 433 -12.07 -14.73 23.62
CA CYS A 433 -12.40 -13.55 24.43
C CYS A 433 -13.91 -13.26 24.40
N HIS A 434 -14.52 -13.23 23.21
CA HIS A 434 -15.97 -13.02 23.08
C HIS A 434 -16.79 -14.17 23.71
N SER A 435 -16.30 -15.40 23.66
CA SER A 435 -16.94 -16.55 24.31
C SER A 435 -16.96 -16.42 25.82
N VAL A 436 -15.91 -15.89 26.44
CA VAL A 436 -15.87 -15.63 27.90
C VAL A 436 -16.96 -14.64 28.29
N PHE A 437 -17.09 -13.52 27.58
CA PHE A 437 -18.16 -12.55 27.85
C PHE A 437 -19.55 -13.13 27.61
N ARG A 438 -19.74 -13.95 26.58
CA ARG A 438 -21.02 -14.64 26.34
C ARG A 438 -21.37 -15.60 27.48
N GLN A 439 -20.42 -16.43 27.92
CA GLN A 439 -20.62 -17.34 29.05
C GLN A 439 -20.87 -16.59 30.35
N ALA A 440 -20.15 -15.50 30.61
CA ALA A 440 -20.40 -14.65 31.77
C ALA A 440 -21.80 -14.04 31.72
N SER A 441 -22.30 -13.65 30.54
CA SER A 441 -23.67 -13.18 30.36
C SER A 441 -24.71 -14.26 30.70
N GLU A 442 -24.51 -15.48 30.21
CA GLU A 442 -25.39 -16.62 30.44
C GLU A 442 -25.40 -17.06 31.93
N GLN A 443 -24.24 -17.05 32.59
CA GLN A 443 -24.09 -17.56 33.96
C GLN A 443 -24.38 -16.52 35.04
N LEU A 444 -24.02 -15.26 34.80
CA LEU A 444 -24.17 -14.17 35.77
C LEU A 444 -25.43 -13.32 35.52
N GLY A 445 -26.12 -13.54 34.39
CA GLY A 445 -27.31 -12.76 34.01
C GLY A 445 -27.02 -11.31 33.59
N GLU A 446 -25.75 -10.96 33.37
CA GLU A 446 -25.33 -9.62 32.96
C GLU A 446 -25.35 -9.51 31.43
N ALA A 447 -26.32 -8.78 30.88
CA ALA A 447 -26.47 -8.65 29.42
C ALA A 447 -25.51 -7.62 28.79
N ASN A 448 -24.91 -6.73 29.59
CA ASN A 448 -24.08 -5.66 29.07
C ASN A 448 -22.87 -5.37 29.97
N PHE A 449 -21.67 -5.69 29.47
CA PHE A 449 -20.41 -5.35 30.12
C PHE A 449 -20.03 -3.89 29.84
N ASP A 450 -20.71 -2.98 30.53
CA ASP A 450 -20.45 -1.54 30.44
C ASP A 450 -19.01 -1.21 30.84
N ARG A 451 -18.28 -0.51 29.94
CA ARG A 451 -16.87 -0.21 30.16
C ARG A 451 -16.63 0.69 31.36
N ASN A 452 -17.55 1.60 31.71
CA ASN A 452 -17.35 2.46 32.87
C ASN A 452 -17.44 1.66 34.17
N ARG A 453 -18.36 0.69 34.25
CA ARG A 453 -18.42 -0.27 35.36
C ARG A 453 -17.15 -1.11 35.45
N LEU A 454 -16.64 -1.60 34.31
CA LEU A 454 -15.38 -2.34 34.28
C LEU A 454 -14.21 -1.49 34.77
N VAL A 455 -14.06 -0.26 34.26
CA VAL A 455 -13.04 0.71 34.69
C VAL A 455 -13.08 0.96 36.20
N ALA A 456 -14.27 1.16 36.77
CA ALA A 456 -14.44 1.38 38.20
C ALA A 456 -14.08 0.16 39.06
N SER A 457 -14.01 -1.02 38.45
CA SER A 457 -13.75 -2.29 39.13
C SER A 457 -12.31 -2.80 38.96
N VAL A 458 -11.48 -2.16 38.12
CA VAL A 458 -10.12 -2.66 37.82
C VAL A 458 -9.24 -2.77 39.09
N SER A 459 -9.49 -1.94 40.10
CA SER A 459 -8.77 -2.00 41.38
C SER A 459 -9.07 -3.27 42.20
N SER A 460 -10.09 -4.05 41.84
CA SER A 460 -10.37 -5.34 42.48
C SER A 460 -9.54 -6.49 41.94
N LEU A 461 -8.80 -6.30 40.84
CA LEU A 461 -7.90 -7.31 40.27
C LEU A 461 -6.62 -7.35 41.12
N THR A 462 -6.47 -8.38 41.94
CA THR A 462 -5.37 -8.47 42.92
C THR A 462 -4.51 -9.72 42.76
N ASP A 463 -4.89 -10.61 41.84
CA ASP A 463 -4.13 -11.80 41.49
C ASP A 463 -3.37 -11.58 40.17
N GLU A 464 -2.14 -12.08 40.09
CA GLU A 464 -1.31 -11.96 38.89
C GLU A 464 -1.86 -12.75 37.68
N GLY A 465 -2.76 -13.71 37.93
CA GLY A 465 -3.47 -14.48 36.90
C GLY A 465 -4.77 -13.85 36.40
N GLU A 466 -5.21 -12.73 37.01
CA GLU A 466 -6.36 -11.90 36.58
C GLU A 466 -5.91 -10.77 35.64
#